data_AF-A0A415KBU7-F1
#
_entry.id   AF-A0A415KBU7-F1
#
_cell.length_a   1.000
_cell.length_b   1.000
_cell.length_c   1.000
_cell.angle_alpha   90.00
_cell.angle_beta   90.00
_cell.angle_gamma   90.00
#
_symmetry.space_group_name_H-M   'P 1'
#
loop_
_entity.id
_entity.type
_entity.pdbx_description
1 polymer ?
#
loop_
_entity_poly.entity_id
_entity_poly.type
_entity_poly.pdbx_seq_one_letter_code
_entity_poly.pdbx_strand_id
1 'polypeptide(L)'
;MRTLFFILPFIFITTGCIKQNTEKSDILTTEDIAKFDSLFNAWEKEIHNNPKAQLSSSTRAYTILPQFKELKAMGKKIIPCIIEQFEKDNNTFFALPLYDELQDNDSLKSHRETSEQDKVSEIVQKFREQEKRKMWEEANRYKTSITDTTFLKTRGTMSYAAIDLFTGRGFNKDYAFNQVVYLKALQRAQKHLSVVNGQLACDLKSGTEIYISEDLYLFITDLFKDWNTWLESGKYEIIKDEQGLYTVLPKKTNQSSQTNSVTLRPIPRDIPTGEDISPASLSIETEHDHYPLSTAQSETLGDCVKIL
;
A
#
# COMPACT_ATOMS: atom_id res chain seq x y z
N MET A 1 -15.53 -6.82 -12.69
CA MET A 1 -14.79 -8.04 -13.07
C MET A 1 -13.36 -7.91 -12.57
N ARG A 2 -13.06 -8.47 -11.39
CA ARG A 2 -11.71 -8.52 -10.83
C ARG A 2 -11.14 -9.90 -11.16
N THR A 3 -10.16 -9.92 -12.06
CA THR A 3 -9.42 -11.10 -12.47
C THR A 3 -8.58 -11.61 -11.30
N LEU A 4 -9.00 -12.73 -10.71
CA LEU A 4 -8.26 -13.50 -9.70
C LEU A 4 -7.09 -14.22 -10.39
N PHE A 5 -5.95 -13.56 -10.47
CA PHE A 5 -4.68 -14.23 -10.78
C PHE A 5 -4.05 -14.74 -9.48
N PHE A 6 -4.52 -15.89 -8.99
CA PHE A 6 -3.73 -16.70 -8.06
C PHE A 6 -2.69 -17.48 -8.88
N ILE A 7 -1.53 -16.88 -9.10
CA ILE A 7 -0.35 -17.60 -9.61
C ILE A 7 0.61 -17.79 -8.45
N LEU A 8 0.70 -19.03 -7.98
CA LEU A 8 1.81 -19.52 -7.15
C LEU A 8 3.13 -19.40 -7.92
N PRO A 9 4.22 -19.06 -7.23
CA PRO A 9 5.40 -19.88 -7.38
C PRO A 9 5.94 -20.39 -6.04
N PHE A 10 6.34 -21.66 -6.08
CA PHE A 10 6.99 -22.46 -5.05
C PHE A 10 8.50 -22.14 -4.96
N ILE A 11 9.08 -22.35 -3.74
CA ILE A 11 10.50 -22.62 -3.33
C ILE A 11 11.57 -21.50 -3.49
N PHE A 12 12.61 -21.28 -2.65
CA PHE A 12 13.30 -21.99 -1.55
C PHE A 12 13.78 -21.01 -0.44
N ILE A 13 13.86 -21.49 0.81
CA ILE A 13 14.49 -20.81 1.97
C ILE A 13 15.98 -21.17 1.99
N THR A 14 16.87 -20.18 2.18
CA THR A 14 18.16 -20.40 2.85
C THR A 14 18.32 -19.47 4.04
N THR A 15 19.00 -20.01 5.04
CA THR A 15 19.03 -19.65 6.45
C THR A 15 19.72 -18.31 6.73
N GLY A 16 19.17 -17.54 7.67
CA GLY A 16 19.85 -16.43 8.33
C GLY A 16 19.19 -16.15 9.68
N CYS A 17 19.80 -16.64 10.76
CA CYS A 17 19.37 -16.33 12.12
C CYS A 17 19.67 -14.85 12.42
N ILE A 18 18.66 -14.09 12.85
CA ILE A 18 18.87 -12.82 13.56
C ILE A 18 17.98 -12.82 14.80
N LYS A 19 18.64 -12.72 15.97
CA LYS A 19 18.02 -12.52 17.28
C LYS A 19 17.14 -11.27 17.25
N GLN A 20 15.88 -11.39 17.62
CA GLN A 20 15.05 -10.24 17.99
C GLN A 20 15.16 -10.05 19.50
N ASN A 21 15.91 -9.02 19.92
CA ASN A 21 15.75 -8.42 21.23
C ASN A 21 14.56 -7.47 21.14
N THR A 22 13.43 -7.84 21.75
CA THR A 22 12.30 -6.94 21.94
C THR A 22 12.36 -6.44 23.38
N GLU A 23 13.06 -5.32 23.60
CA GLU A 23 12.93 -4.58 24.86
C GLU A 23 11.54 -3.96 24.95
N LYS A 24 10.95 -4.07 26.13
CA LYS A 24 9.56 -3.71 26.46
C LYS A 24 9.28 -2.18 26.42
N SER A 25 10.25 -1.36 26.02
CA SER A 25 10.21 0.11 26.02
C SER A 25 9.71 0.76 24.70
N ASP A 26 9.46 -0.03 23.66
CA ASP A 26 9.25 0.47 22.29
C ASP A 26 7.78 0.45 21.79
N ILE A 27 6.80 0.15 22.67
CA ILE A 27 5.39 0.08 22.27
C ILE A 27 4.77 1.48 22.27
N LEU A 28 4.36 1.96 21.10
CA LEU A 28 3.66 3.23 20.90
C LEU A 28 2.28 3.19 21.59
N THR A 29 2.02 4.13 22.51
CA THR A 29 0.75 4.24 23.25
C THR A 29 -0.21 5.27 22.63
N THR A 30 -1.49 5.26 23.01
CA THR A 30 -2.46 6.28 22.59
C THR A 30 -2.06 7.68 23.06
N GLU A 31 -1.47 7.79 24.25
CA GLU A 31 -0.93 9.07 24.77
C GLU A 31 0.25 9.55 23.93
N ASP A 32 1.15 8.65 23.53
CA ASP A 32 2.26 8.98 22.63
C ASP A 32 1.75 9.48 21.27
N ILE A 33 0.71 8.86 20.72
CA ILE A 33 0.10 9.29 19.45
C ILE A 33 -0.50 10.69 19.60
N ALA A 34 -1.29 10.95 20.65
CA ALA A 34 -1.88 12.26 20.90
C ALA A 34 -0.81 13.35 21.09
N LYS A 35 0.27 13.02 21.80
CA LYS A 35 1.42 13.92 21.98
C LYS A 35 2.14 14.19 20.66
N PHE A 36 2.38 13.15 19.85
CA PHE A 36 2.97 13.28 18.52
C PHE A 36 2.11 14.21 17.65
N ASP A 37 0.80 13.96 17.53
CA ASP A 37 -0.09 14.76 16.69
C ASP A 37 -0.11 16.23 17.12
N SER A 38 -0.19 16.50 18.43
CA SER A 38 -0.14 17.86 18.96
C SER A 38 1.17 18.58 18.62
N LEU A 39 2.32 17.91 18.78
CA LEU A 39 3.63 18.50 18.51
C LEU A 39 3.88 18.66 17.01
N PHE A 40 3.47 17.69 16.21
CA PHE A 40 3.63 17.68 14.75
C PHE A 40 2.82 18.80 14.11
N ASN A 41 1.55 18.95 14.48
CA ASN A 41 0.68 20.03 13.99
C ASN A 41 1.18 21.42 14.44
N ALA A 42 1.68 21.52 15.68
CA ALA A 42 2.30 22.76 16.16
C ALA A 42 3.57 23.10 15.37
N TRP A 43 4.39 22.10 15.06
CA TRP A 43 5.60 22.28 14.26
C TRP A 43 5.28 22.75 12.84
N GLU A 44 4.32 22.10 12.18
CA GLU A 44 3.83 22.48 10.86
C GLU A 44 3.35 23.93 10.84
N LYS A 45 2.52 24.32 11.82
CA LYS A 45 2.04 25.70 11.93
C LYS A 45 3.16 26.72 12.13
N GLU A 46 4.15 26.40 12.96
CA GLU A 46 5.27 27.31 13.23
C GLU A 46 6.22 27.47 12.03
N ILE A 47 6.39 26.42 11.22
CA ILE A 47 7.13 26.54 9.94
C ILE A 47 6.50 27.62 9.06
N HIS A 48 5.17 27.65 8.99
CA HIS A 48 4.43 28.64 8.21
C HIS A 48 4.39 30.04 8.83
N ASN A 49 4.70 30.22 10.12
CA ASN A 49 4.64 31.54 10.78
C ASN A 49 6.02 32.15 11.02
N ASN A 50 7.08 31.34 11.03
CA ASN A 50 8.42 31.79 11.32
C ASN A 50 9.09 32.38 10.06
N PRO A 51 9.47 33.66 10.04
CA PRO A 51 10.05 34.30 8.86
C PRO A 51 11.33 33.60 8.36
N LYS A 52 12.15 33.05 9.26
CA LYS A 52 13.38 32.33 8.89
C LYS A 52 13.10 30.97 8.25
N ALA A 53 12.01 30.32 8.64
CA ALA A 53 11.58 29.05 8.06
C ALA A 53 10.89 29.28 6.71
N GLN A 54 9.97 30.26 6.62
CA GLN A 54 9.28 30.60 5.38
C GLN A 54 10.22 30.99 4.23
N LEU A 55 11.32 31.68 4.55
CA LEU A 55 12.30 32.13 3.54
C LEU A 55 13.31 31.04 3.17
N SER A 56 13.26 29.87 3.78
CA SER A 56 14.21 28.78 3.52
C SER A 56 13.67 27.81 2.47
N SER A 57 14.51 27.47 1.50
CA SER A 57 14.24 26.39 0.54
C SER A 57 14.68 25.01 1.05
N SER A 58 15.15 24.91 2.31
CA SER A 58 15.66 23.67 2.88
C SER A 58 14.88 23.26 4.11
N THR A 59 14.35 22.02 4.11
CA THR A 59 13.67 21.41 5.25
C THR A 59 14.56 21.32 6.50
N ARG A 60 15.89 21.33 6.34
CA ARG A 60 16.83 21.36 7.47
C ARG A 60 16.70 22.63 8.32
N ALA A 61 16.24 23.74 7.76
CA ALA A 61 16.02 24.96 8.51
C ALA A 61 14.95 24.78 9.60
N TYR A 62 14.03 23.83 9.43
CA TYR A 62 12.94 23.59 10.38
C TYR A 62 13.40 22.89 11.66
N THR A 63 14.60 22.29 11.65
CA THR A 63 15.19 21.59 12.81
C THR A 63 15.56 22.51 13.97
N ILE A 64 15.64 23.82 13.72
CA ILE A 64 15.92 24.82 14.77
C ILE A 64 14.73 25.03 15.71
N LEU A 65 13.52 24.68 15.25
CA LEU A 65 12.28 24.93 15.98
C LEU A 65 12.19 24.02 17.23
N PRO A 66 11.66 24.52 18.36
CA PRO A 66 11.55 23.74 19.61
C PRO A 66 10.82 22.40 19.42
N GLN A 67 9.74 22.40 18.62
CA GLN A 67 8.90 21.23 18.40
C GLN A 67 9.68 20.08 17.75
N PHE A 68 10.64 20.38 16.87
CA PHE A 68 11.52 19.35 16.30
C PHE A 68 12.33 18.63 17.39
N LYS A 69 12.87 19.38 18.35
CA LYS A 69 13.67 18.81 19.46
C LYS A 69 12.81 17.93 20.36
N GLU A 70 11.57 18.36 20.63
CA GLU A 70 10.61 17.59 21.43
C GLU A 70 10.19 16.31 20.73
N LEU A 71 9.88 16.37 19.42
CA LEU A 71 9.57 15.21 18.60
C LEU A 71 10.76 14.24 18.54
N LYS A 72 11.98 14.75 18.34
CA LYS A 72 13.20 13.92 18.36
C LYS A 72 13.39 13.23 19.71
N ALA A 73 13.10 13.91 20.82
CA ALA A 73 13.19 13.34 22.17
C ALA A 73 12.17 12.22 22.43
N MET A 74 11.08 12.13 21.66
CA MET A 74 10.15 11.00 21.73
C MET A 74 10.77 9.69 21.19
N GLY A 75 11.84 9.78 20.40
CA GLY A 75 12.65 8.64 19.95
C GLY A 75 12.01 7.80 18.84
N LYS A 76 12.67 6.72 18.44
CA LYS A 76 12.32 5.86 17.29
C LYS A 76 10.88 5.30 17.30
N LYS A 77 10.21 5.26 18.45
CA LYS A 77 8.84 4.74 18.57
C LYS A 77 7.81 5.54 17.75
N ILE A 78 8.11 6.80 17.40
CA ILE A 78 7.24 7.63 16.56
C ILE A 78 7.49 7.48 15.04
N ILE A 79 8.46 6.68 14.61
CA ILE A 79 8.71 6.43 13.17
C ILE A 79 7.43 6.01 12.42
N PRO A 80 6.59 5.07 12.94
CA PRO A 80 5.35 4.71 12.27
C PRO A 80 4.40 5.90 12.07
N CYS A 81 4.33 6.83 13.03
CA CYS A 81 3.50 8.03 12.91
C CYS A 81 4.02 8.95 11.80
N ILE A 82 5.34 9.12 11.69
CA ILE A 82 5.95 9.92 10.61
C ILE A 82 5.65 9.30 9.24
N ILE A 83 5.79 7.98 9.10
CA ILE A 83 5.43 7.26 7.87
C ILE A 83 3.94 7.43 7.54
N GLU A 84 3.06 7.39 8.54
CA GLU A 84 1.63 7.62 8.32
C GLU A 84 1.34 9.04 7.81
N GLN A 85 2.07 10.06 8.29
CA GLN A 85 1.96 11.42 7.76
C GLN A 85 2.42 11.49 6.29
N PHE A 86 3.54 10.85 5.96
CA PHE A 86 4.02 10.72 4.58
C PHE A 86 3.02 10.05 3.63
N GLU A 87 2.18 9.15 4.14
CA GLU A 87 1.14 8.48 3.34
C GLU A 87 -0.14 9.30 3.16
N LYS A 88 -0.44 10.23 4.08
CA LYS A 88 -1.68 11.01 4.09
C LYS A 88 -1.61 12.26 3.23
N ASP A 89 -0.49 12.95 3.23
CA ASP A 89 -0.36 14.28 2.61
C ASP A 89 0.98 14.44 1.88
N ASN A 90 0.88 14.95 0.65
CA ASN A 90 2.00 15.23 -0.25
C ASN A 90 2.91 16.36 0.27
N ASN A 91 2.47 17.17 1.24
CA ASN A 91 3.23 18.30 1.79
C ASN A 91 3.96 18.01 3.11
N THR A 92 3.99 16.76 3.55
CA THR A 92 4.62 16.36 4.84
C THR A 92 6.13 16.16 4.76
N PHE A 93 6.76 16.43 3.61
CA PHE A 93 8.20 16.25 3.39
C PHE A 93 9.07 17.11 4.32
N PHE A 94 8.53 18.15 4.95
CA PHE A 94 9.20 18.91 6.00
C PHE A 94 9.68 18.04 7.18
N ALA A 95 9.06 16.86 7.38
CA ALA A 95 9.42 15.91 8.41
C ALA A 95 10.57 14.96 8.02
N LEU A 96 11.13 15.05 6.80
CA LEU A 96 12.27 14.23 6.37
C LEU A 96 13.47 14.31 7.34
N PRO A 97 13.92 15.50 7.81
CA PRO A 97 15.03 15.56 8.76
C PRO A 97 14.73 14.85 10.09
N LEU A 98 13.46 14.85 10.52
CA LEU A 98 13.05 14.14 11.74
C LEU A 98 13.12 12.64 11.53
N TYR A 99 12.64 12.15 10.37
CA TYR A 99 12.75 10.74 10.00
C TYR A 99 14.23 10.30 9.96
N ASP A 100 15.09 11.06 9.28
CA ASP A 100 16.51 10.72 9.12
C ASP A 100 17.27 10.69 10.45
N GLU A 101 16.93 11.55 11.40
CA GLU A 101 17.54 11.60 12.73
C GLU A 101 17.08 10.46 13.64
N LEU A 102 15.86 9.93 13.42
CA LEU A 102 15.30 8.84 14.22
C LEU A 102 15.55 7.46 13.62
N GLN A 103 15.75 7.37 12.31
CA GLN A 103 15.94 6.11 11.61
C GLN A 103 17.40 5.64 11.73
N ASP A 104 17.64 4.58 12.49
CA ASP A 104 18.98 3.99 12.61
C ASP A 104 19.34 3.10 11.41
N ASN A 105 18.34 2.51 10.76
CA ASN A 105 18.60 1.66 9.60
C ASN A 105 18.79 2.50 8.35
N ASP A 106 20.06 2.69 7.98
CA ASP A 106 20.47 3.44 6.81
C ASP A 106 19.82 2.95 5.50
N SER A 107 19.50 1.66 5.39
CA SER A 107 18.84 1.10 4.20
C SER A 107 17.41 1.63 3.99
N LEU A 108 16.79 2.20 5.03
CA LEU A 108 15.44 2.76 4.99
C LEU A 108 15.42 4.26 4.73
N LYS A 109 16.59 4.93 4.75
CA LYS A 109 16.71 6.32 4.34
C LYS A 109 16.72 6.42 2.81
N SER A 110 16.48 7.62 2.29
CA SER A 110 16.73 7.92 0.89
C SER A 110 18.06 8.66 0.75
N HIS A 111 18.95 8.11 -0.09
CA HIS A 111 20.25 8.69 -0.42
C HIS A 111 20.29 9.30 -1.82
N ARG A 112 19.14 9.31 -2.52
CA ARG A 112 19.08 9.79 -3.90
C ARG A 112 19.07 11.32 -3.93
N GLU A 113 19.76 11.90 -4.90
CA GLU A 113 19.65 13.33 -5.21
C GLU A 113 18.40 13.58 -6.08
N THR A 114 17.23 13.35 -5.49
CA THR A 114 15.90 13.55 -6.12
C THR A 114 15.07 14.56 -5.33
N SER A 115 13.86 14.86 -5.79
CA SER A 115 12.95 15.74 -5.06
C SER A 115 12.62 15.16 -3.68
N GLU A 116 12.29 16.03 -2.71
CA GLU A 116 11.90 15.59 -1.37
C GLU A 116 10.64 14.71 -1.40
N GLN A 117 9.74 14.95 -2.36
CA GLN A 117 8.57 14.10 -2.61
C GLN A 117 8.97 12.69 -3.06
N ASP A 118 9.94 12.57 -3.98
CA ASP A 118 10.46 11.27 -4.41
C ASP A 118 11.14 10.51 -3.26
N LYS A 119 11.87 11.24 -2.40
CA LYS A 119 12.51 10.66 -1.21
C LYS A 119 11.47 10.09 -0.25
N VAL A 120 10.40 10.85 0.03
CA VAL A 120 9.29 10.39 0.88
C VAL A 120 8.65 9.12 0.29
N SER A 121 8.36 9.12 -1.02
CA SER A 121 7.79 7.96 -1.70
C SER A 121 8.68 6.70 -1.58
N GLU A 122 10.00 6.86 -1.80
CA GLU A 122 10.98 5.78 -1.65
C GLU A 122 11.04 5.27 -0.19
N ILE A 123 11.05 6.17 0.80
CA ILE A 123 11.08 5.83 2.22
C ILE A 123 9.83 5.03 2.60
N VAL A 124 8.65 5.50 2.20
CA VAL A 124 7.38 4.80 2.44
C VAL A 124 7.41 3.41 1.80
N GLN A 125 7.87 3.29 0.56
CA GLN A 125 7.99 1.99 -0.10
C GLN A 125 8.93 1.04 0.65
N LYS A 126 10.15 1.49 0.99
CA LYS A 126 11.14 0.72 1.75
C LYS A 126 10.59 0.26 3.10
N PHE A 127 9.89 1.15 3.80
CA PHE A 127 9.25 0.83 5.07
C PHE A 127 8.18 -0.26 4.90
N ARG A 128 7.27 -0.12 3.93
CA ARG A 128 6.25 -1.14 3.62
C ARG A 128 6.88 -2.49 3.29
N GLU A 129 7.95 -2.52 2.50
CA GLU A 129 8.67 -3.74 2.14
C GLU A 129 9.35 -4.40 3.35
N GLN A 130 9.92 -3.59 4.25
CA GLN A 130 10.50 -4.10 5.50
C GLN A 130 9.43 -4.72 6.40
N GLU A 131 8.30 -4.03 6.61
CA GLU A 131 7.19 -4.55 7.42
C GLU A 131 6.61 -5.82 6.79
N LYS A 132 6.44 -5.83 5.45
CA LYS A 132 6.07 -7.01 4.67
C LYS A 132 6.99 -8.19 4.96
N ARG A 133 8.31 -7.96 4.94
CA ARG A 133 9.31 -8.99 5.21
C ARG A 133 9.22 -9.51 6.64
N LYS A 134 9.08 -8.65 7.66
CA LYS A 134 8.93 -9.07 9.06
C LYS A 134 7.71 -9.98 9.26
N MET A 135 6.57 -9.63 8.66
CA MET A 135 5.36 -10.44 8.76
C MET A 135 5.52 -11.80 8.08
N TRP A 136 6.20 -11.85 6.93
CA TRP A 136 6.50 -13.13 6.27
C TRP A 136 7.52 -13.96 7.03
N GLU A 137 8.53 -13.34 7.67
CA GLU A 137 9.46 -14.05 8.55
C GLU A 137 8.71 -14.73 9.71
N GLU A 138 7.79 -14.01 10.37
CA GLU A 138 6.92 -14.58 11.40
C GLU A 138 6.03 -15.70 10.87
N ALA A 139 5.32 -15.45 9.76
CA ALA A 139 4.42 -16.42 9.16
C ALA A 139 5.17 -17.69 8.71
N ASN A 140 6.39 -17.57 8.19
CA ASN A 140 7.23 -18.70 7.81
C ASN A 140 7.73 -19.49 9.02
N ARG A 141 8.11 -18.83 10.13
CA ARG A 141 8.42 -19.53 11.38
C ARG A 141 7.22 -20.33 11.89
N TYR A 142 6.03 -19.75 11.83
CA TYR A 142 4.81 -20.47 12.19
C TYR A 142 4.56 -21.64 11.23
N LYS A 143 4.68 -21.42 9.91
CA LYS A 143 4.53 -22.45 8.87
C LYS A 143 5.38 -23.69 9.14
N THR A 144 6.64 -23.51 9.56
CA THR A 144 7.55 -24.64 9.86
C THR A 144 7.20 -25.37 11.16
N SER A 145 6.44 -24.74 12.07
CA SER A 145 5.98 -25.35 13.32
C SER A 145 4.65 -26.12 13.18
N ILE A 146 3.94 -25.96 12.06
CA ILE A 146 2.65 -26.62 11.83
C ILE A 146 2.86 -28.12 11.62
N THR A 147 2.15 -28.91 12.43
CA THR A 147 2.00 -30.36 12.28
C THR A 147 0.60 -30.71 11.76
N ASP A 148 0.35 -31.98 11.47
CA ASP A 148 -0.97 -32.44 11.00
C ASP A 148 -2.09 -32.23 12.04
N THR A 149 -1.76 -32.18 13.33
CA THR A 149 -2.73 -31.99 14.43
C THR A 149 -2.73 -30.58 15.01
N THR A 150 -1.88 -29.67 14.51
CA THR A 150 -1.90 -28.27 14.96
C THR A 150 -3.25 -27.65 14.63
N PHE A 151 -3.94 -27.10 15.63
CA PHE A 151 -5.19 -26.39 15.41
C PHE A 151 -4.95 -25.06 14.67
N LEU A 152 -5.59 -24.89 13.51
CA LEU A 152 -5.39 -23.73 12.63
C LEU A 152 -6.55 -22.74 12.79
N LYS A 153 -6.21 -21.48 13.06
CA LYS A 153 -7.17 -20.38 13.18
C LYS A 153 -6.50 -19.08 12.72
N THR A 154 -7.23 -18.28 11.94
CA THR A 154 -6.77 -16.94 11.53
C THR A 154 -6.83 -15.95 12.67
N ARG A 155 -6.05 -14.88 12.56
CA ARG A 155 -6.23 -13.68 13.38
C ARG A 155 -7.39 -12.89 12.81
N GLY A 156 -8.47 -12.81 13.59
CA GLY A 156 -9.77 -12.32 13.13
C GLY A 156 -10.57 -13.36 12.35
N THR A 157 -11.80 -12.99 12.00
CA THR A 157 -12.71 -13.83 11.20
C THR A 157 -12.19 -14.03 9.79
N MET A 158 -12.19 -15.28 9.32
CA MET A 158 -11.74 -15.60 7.96
C MET A 158 -12.61 -14.89 6.91
N SER A 159 -11.93 -14.27 5.93
CA SER A 159 -12.52 -13.63 4.75
C SER A 159 -11.44 -13.34 3.71
N TYR A 160 -11.80 -12.95 2.49
CA TYR A 160 -10.83 -12.46 1.50
C TYR A 160 -10.00 -11.28 2.03
N ALA A 161 -10.65 -10.33 2.71
CA ALA A 161 -9.96 -9.19 3.33
C ALA A 161 -8.96 -9.61 4.42
N ALA A 162 -9.17 -10.76 5.09
CA ALA A 162 -8.27 -11.26 6.12
C ALA A 162 -6.93 -11.74 5.57
N ILE A 163 -6.87 -12.12 4.28
CA ILE A 163 -5.66 -12.61 3.58
C ILE A 163 -5.10 -11.61 2.56
N ASP A 164 -5.81 -10.52 2.28
CA ASP A 164 -5.33 -9.45 1.41
C ASP A 164 -4.33 -8.55 2.14
N LEU A 165 -3.24 -8.18 1.44
CA LEU A 165 -2.20 -7.27 1.94
C LEU A 165 -2.76 -5.86 2.22
N PHE A 166 -3.64 -5.40 1.32
CA PHE A 166 -4.28 -4.10 1.40
C PHE A 166 -5.79 -4.28 1.48
N THR A 167 -6.40 -3.61 2.44
CA THR A 167 -7.85 -3.57 2.61
C THR A 167 -8.34 -2.15 2.36
N GLY A 168 -9.65 -1.97 2.23
CA GLY A 168 -10.26 -0.62 2.22
C GLY A 168 -10.02 0.18 3.51
N ARG A 169 -9.40 -0.41 4.53
CA ARG A 169 -9.00 0.24 5.79
C ARG A 169 -7.48 0.36 5.96
N GLY A 170 -6.71 0.13 4.89
CA GLY A 170 -5.25 0.20 4.90
C GLY A 170 -4.57 -1.16 4.99
N PHE A 171 -3.31 -1.13 5.42
CA PHE A 171 -2.41 -2.28 5.45
C PHE A 171 -2.83 -3.33 6.47
N ASN A 172 -3.05 -4.56 6.02
CA ASN A 172 -3.43 -5.66 6.88
C ASN A 172 -2.18 -6.29 7.51
N LYS A 173 -2.03 -6.17 8.83
CA LYS A 173 -0.85 -6.67 9.56
C LYS A 173 -0.84 -8.20 9.75
N ASP A 174 -1.98 -8.85 9.54
CA ASP A 174 -2.14 -10.29 9.77
C ASP A 174 -2.19 -11.11 8.48
N TYR A 175 -2.16 -10.46 7.31
CA TYR A 175 -2.39 -11.12 6.02
C TYR A 175 -1.43 -12.31 5.80
N ALA A 176 -0.14 -12.17 6.11
CA ALA A 176 0.85 -13.21 5.87
C ALA A 176 0.61 -14.45 6.75
N PHE A 177 0.33 -14.23 8.04
CA PHE A 177 -0.02 -15.29 8.98
C PHE A 177 -1.32 -15.98 8.54
N ASN A 178 -2.35 -15.19 8.22
CA ASN A 178 -3.65 -15.69 7.78
C ASN A 178 -3.55 -16.47 6.46
N GLN A 179 -2.70 -16.05 5.52
CA GLN A 179 -2.42 -16.79 4.29
C GLN A 179 -1.79 -18.16 4.57
N VAL A 180 -0.80 -18.23 5.46
CA VAL A 180 -0.17 -19.51 5.85
C VAL A 180 -1.20 -20.46 6.48
N VAL A 181 -2.01 -19.94 7.41
CA VAL A 181 -3.09 -20.69 8.07
C VAL A 181 -4.10 -21.19 7.04
N TYR A 182 -4.61 -20.29 6.20
CA TYR A 182 -5.62 -20.61 5.20
C TYR A 182 -5.12 -21.66 4.20
N LEU A 183 -3.92 -21.49 3.64
CA LEU A 183 -3.36 -22.45 2.68
C LEU A 183 -3.16 -23.83 3.30
N LYS A 184 -2.76 -23.90 4.57
CA LYS A 184 -2.62 -25.17 5.28
C LYS A 184 -3.98 -25.81 5.60
N ALA A 185 -4.98 -25.01 5.98
CA ALA A 185 -6.34 -25.48 6.20
C ALA A 185 -6.97 -26.00 4.90
N LEU A 186 -6.81 -25.26 3.79
CA LEU A 186 -7.26 -25.67 2.45
C LEU A 186 -6.61 -26.99 2.04
N GLN A 187 -5.30 -27.14 2.23
CA GLN A 187 -4.57 -28.37 1.94
C GLN A 187 -5.16 -29.57 2.71
N ARG A 188 -5.54 -29.40 3.99
CA ARG A 188 -6.19 -30.45 4.77
C ARG A 188 -7.57 -30.78 4.21
N ALA A 189 -8.38 -29.77 3.93
CA ALA A 189 -9.72 -29.96 3.38
C ALA A 189 -9.72 -30.61 1.98
N GLN A 190 -8.74 -30.31 1.13
CA GLN A 190 -8.62 -30.92 -0.19
C GLN A 190 -8.37 -32.43 -0.14
N LYS A 191 -7.78 -32.97 0.93
CA LYS A 191 -7.62 -34.42 1.11
C LYS A 191 -8.94 -35.17 1.29
N HIS A 192 -10.00 -34.43 1.60
CA HIS A 192 -11.37 -34.91 1.80
C HIS A 192 -12.25 -34.72 0.57
N LEU A 193 -11.66 -34.25 -0.54
CA LEU A 193 -12.36 -34.14 -1.81
C LEU A 193 -12.31 -35.44 -2.60
N SER A 194 -13.42 -35.77 -3.24
CA SER A 194 -13.54 -36.80 -4.25
C SER A 194 -14.26 -36.26 -5.47
N VAL A 195 -14.13 -36.94 -6.62
CA VAL A 195 -14.82 -36.54 -7.84
C VAL A 195 -16.00 -37.48 -8.06
N VAL A 196 -17.20 -36.92 -8.08
CA VAL A 196 -18.45 -37.64 -8.33
C VAL A 196 -19.18 -36.94 -9.47
N ASN A 197 -19.43 -37.65 -10.58
CA ASN A 197 -20.11 -37.10 -11.76
C ASN A 197 -19.49 -35.80 -12.31
N GLY A 198 -18.15 -35.68 -12.26
CA GLY A 198 -17.44 -34.48 -12.73
C GLY A 198 -17.50 -33.27 -11.80
N GLN A 199 -18.10 -33.41 -10.62
CA GLN A 199 -18.11 -32.40 -9.56
C GLN A 199 -17.27 -32.85 -8.37
N LEU A 200 -16.87 -31.88 -7.55
CA LEU A 200 -16.16 -32.12 -6.30
C LEU A 200 -17.17 -32.38 -5.17
N ALA A 201 -17.00 -33.51 -4.50
CA ALA A 201 -17.74 -33.87 -3.30
C ALA A 201 -16.79 -33.86 -2.09
N CYS A 202 -17.20 -33.17 -1.01
CA CYS A 202 -16.46 -33.07 0.25
C CYS A 202 -17.22 -33.86 1.33
N ASP A 203 -16.52 -34.72 2.08
CA ASP A 203 -17.13 -35.54 3.15
C ASP A 203 -17.06 -34.91 4.54
N LEU A 204 -16.41 -33.74 4.66
CA LEU A 204 -16.26 -33.01 5.92
C LEU A 204 -17.58 -32.46 6.45
N LYS A 205 -17.74 -32.49 7.77
CA LYS A 205 -18.93 -31.96 8.47
C LYS A 205 -18.64 -30.75 9.34
N SER A 206 -17.39 -30.57 9.77
CA SER A 206 -16.96 -29.42 10.59
C SER A 206 -15.46 -29.17 10.46
N GLY A 207 -15.00 -27.99 10.89
CA GLY A 207 -13.57 -27.69 10.92
C GLY A 207 -12.77 -28.56 11.90
N THR A 208 -13.42 -29.06 12.97
CA THR A 208 -12.75 -29.85 14.00
C THR A 208 -12.22 -31.19 13.49
N GLU A 209 -12.85 -31.78 12.47
CA GLU A 209 -12.42 -33.04 11.83
C GLU A 209 -11.02 -32.94 11.22
N ILE A 210 -10.58 -31.74 10.86
CA ILE A 210 -9.27 -31.45 10.27
C ILE A 210 -8.46 -30.41 11.08
N TYR A 211 -8.78 -30.26 12.36
CA TYR A 211 -8.10 -29.35 13.29
C TYR A 211 -8.04 -27.90 12.78
N ILE A 212 -9.15 -27.34 12.28
CA ILE A 212 -9.26 -25.94 11.88
C ILE A 212 -10.45 -25.26 12.56
N SER A 213 -10.45 -23.93 12.63
CA SER A 213 -11.60 -23.17 13.13
C SER A 213 -12.81 -23.28 12.21
N GLU A 214 -14.01 -23.14 12.79
CA GLU A 214 -15.26 -23.33 12.04
C GLU A 214 -15.47 -22.27 10.95
N ASP A 215 -15.06 -21.03 11.19
CA ASP A 215 -15.11 -19.98 10.17
C ASP A 215 -14.18 -20.26 8.97
N LEU A 216 -13.01 -20.86 9.20
CA LEU A 216 -12.13 -21.34 8.13
C LEU A 216 -12.78 -22.48 7.34
N TYR A 217 -13.42 -23.43 8.02
CA TYR A 217 -14.13 -24.53 7.39
C TYR A 217 -15.29 -24.04 6.50
N LEU A 218 -16.12 -23.14 7.01
CA LEU A 218 -17.22 -22.56 6.23
C LEU A 218 -16.68 -21.82 4.99
N PHE A 219 -15.64 -21.00 5.16
CA PHE A 219 -15.02 -20.28 4.05
C PHE A 219 -14.45 -21.22 2.97
N ILE A 220 -13.80 -22.32 3.37
CA ILE A 220 -13.23 -23.31 2.44
C ILE A 220 -14.32 -24.14 1.75
N THR A 221 -15.36 -24.55 2.47
CA THR A 221 -16.46 -25.32 1.87
C THR A 221 -17.28 -24.48 0.90
N ASP A 222 -17.45 -23.18 1.16
CA ASP A 222 -18.05 -22.25 0.20
C ASP A 222 -17.19 -22.12 -1.07
N LEU A 223 -15.85 -22.08 -0.95
CA LEU A 223 -14.96 -22.14 -2.12
C LEU A 223 -15.17 -23.41 -2.95
N PHE A 224 -15.38 -24.57 -2.32
CA PHE A 224 -15.66 -25.81 -3.06
C PHE A 224 -17.00 -25.76 -3.79
N LYS A 225 -18.01 -25.06 -3.25
CA LYS A 225 -19.27 -24.79 -3.96
C LYS A 225 -19.03 -23.89 -5.18
N ASP A 226 -18.27 -22.82 -5.01
CA ASP A 226 -17.89 -21.93 -6.11
C ASP A 226 -17.16 -22.68 -7.23
N TRP A 227 -16.24 -23.57 -6.86
CA TRP A 227 -15.54 -24.46 -7.81
C TRP A 227 -16.52 -25.33 -8.60
N ASN A 228 -17.54 -25.91 -7.96
CA ASN A 228 -18.57 -26.66 -8.67
C ASN A 228 -19.40 -25.78 -9.62
N THR A 229 -19.75 -24.56 -9.22
CA THR A 229 -20.40 -23.58 -10.11
C THR A 229 -19.50 -23.22 -11.31
N TRP A 230 -18.18 -23.12 -11.12
CA TRP A 230 -17.26 -22.90 -12.22
C TRP A 230 -17.20 -24.11 -13.17
N LEU A 231 -17.20 -25.33 -12.64
CA LEU A 231 -17.23 -26.55 -13.45
C LEU A 231 -18.51 -26.67 -14.28
N GLU A 232 -19.67 -26.30 -13.72
CA GLU A 232 -20.96 -26.26 -14.44
C GLU A 232 -20.94 -25.32 -15.65
N SER A 233 -20.11 -24.27 -15.63
CA SER A 233 -19.95 -23.38 -16.80
C SER A 233 -19.29 -24.07 -18.00
N GLY A 234 -18.68 -25.24 -17.81
CA GLY A 234 -17.93 -25.98 -18.83
C GLY A 234 -16.58 -25.38 -19.22
N LYS A 235 -16.26 -24.17 -18.73
CA LYS A 235 -15.01 -23.42 -19.02
C LYS A 235 -13.84 -23.80 -18.12
N TYR A 236 -14.09 -24.59 -17.08
CA TYR A 236 -13.10 -25.00 -16.09
C TYR A 236 -12.99 -26.53 -16.05
N GLU A 237 -11.88 -27.01 -15.53
CA GLU A 237 -11.60 -28.44 -15.35
C GLU A 237 -10.97 -28.72 -13.99
N ILE A 238 -11.23 -29.92 -13.47
CA ILE A 238 -10.59 -30.43 -12.25
C ILE A 238 -9.19 -30.89 -12.62
N ILE A 239 -8.21 -30.45 -11.84
CA ILE A 239 -6.82 -30.92 -11.91
C ILE A 239 -6.48 -31.55 -10.57
N LYS A 240 -5.73 -32.64 -10.62
CA LYS A 240 -5.16 -33.30 -9.44
C LYS A 240 -3.65 -33.10 -9.47
N ASP A 241 -3.09 -32.52 -8.41
CA ASP A 241 -1.65 -32.36 -8.30
C ASP A 241 -0.94 -33.67 -7.95
N GLU A 242 0.40 -33.63 -7.92
CA GLU A 242 1.24 -34.79 -7.59
C GLU A 242 1.01 -35.30 -6.15
N GLN A 243 0.53 -34.45 -5.26
CA GLN A 243 0.17 -34.78 -3.88
C GLN A 243 -1.25 -35.34 -3.77
N GLY A 244 -1.97 -35.45 -4.89
CA GLY A 244 -3.31 -35.99 -4.96
C GLY A 244 -4.42 -35.00 -4.56
N LEU A 245 -4.12 -33.71 -4.49
CA LEU A 245 -5.08 -32.67 -4.11
C LEU A 245 -5.77 -32.10 -5.35
N TYR A 246 -7.08 -31.88 -5.24
CA TYR A 246 -7.90 -31.36 -6.32
C TYR A 246 -7.94 -29.83 -6.34
N THR A 247 -7.80 -29.24 -7.53
CA THR A 247 -8.01 -27.81 -7.80
C THR A 247 -8.84 -27.64 -9.08
N VAL A 248 -9.38 -26.44 -9.31
CA VAL A 248 -10.16 -26.11 -10.51
C VAL A 248 -9.48 -24.97 -11.26
N LEU A 249 -9.11 -25.20 -12.52
CA LEU A 249 -8.49 -24.19 -13.39
C LEU A 249 -9.30 -23.93 -14.66
N PRO A 250 -9.19 -22.74 -15.29
CA PRO A 250 -9.75 -22.50 -16.61
C PRO A 250 -9.13 -23.46 -17.63
N LYS A 251 -9.97 -24.04 -18.50
CA LYS A 251 -9.50 -24.80 -19.65
C LYS A 251 -8.69 -23.89 -20.55
N LYS A 252 -7.57 -24.38 -21.07
CA LYS A 252 -6.83 -23.68 -22.12
C LYS A 252 -7.72 -23.58 -23.35
N THR A 253 -8.22 -22.38 -23.65
CA THR A 253 -8.81 -22.10 -24.96
C THR A 253 -7.68 -22.15 -25.97
N ASN A 254 -7.78 -23.06 -26.95
CA ASN A 254 -7.01 -22.98 -28.20
C ASN A 254 -7.51 -21.79 -29.04
N GLN A 255 -7.51 -20.58 -28.46
CA GLN A 255 -7.49 -19.38 -29.25
C GLN A 255 -6.03 -19.17 -29.61
N SER A 256 -5.66 -19.64 -30.80
CA SER A 256 -4.68 -18.96 -31.62
C SER A 256 -4.89 -17.47 -31.38
N SER A 257 -3.93 -16.84 -30.72
CA SER A 257 -3.91 -15.39 -30.57
C SER A 257 -3.64 -14.83 -31.96
N GLN A 258 -4.67 -14.81 -32.82
CA GLN A 258 -4.82 -13.74 -33.76
C GLN A 258 -5.14 -12.51 -32.92
N THR A 259 -4.09 -11.96 -32.30
CA THR A 259 -4.01 -10.52 -32.19
C THR A 259 -4.19 -10.02 -33.61
N ASN A 260 -5.39 -9.58 -33.96
CA ASN A 260 -5.55 -8.63 -35.04
C ASN A 260 -4.72 -7.43 -34.60
N SER A 261 -3.44 -7.40 -35.00
CA SER A 261 -2.61 -6.23 -34.90
C SER A 261 -3.35 -5.17 -35.71
N VAL A 262 -4.09 -4.31 -35.03
CA VAL A 262 -4.54 -3.06 -35.61
C VAL A 262 -3.26 -2.28 -35.83
N THR A 263 -2.65 -2.44 -37.01
CA THR A 263 -1.56 -1.60 -37.45
C THR A 263 -2.13 -0.21 -37.64
N LEU A 264 -1.97 0.64 -36.62
CA LEU A 264 -2.25 2.06 -36.74
C LEU A 264 -1.29 2.63 -37.79
N ARG A 265 -1.81 2.87 -39.00
CA ARG A 265 -1.07 3.63 -40.01
C ARG A 265 -1.29 5.11 -39.70
N PRO A 266 -0.25 5.89 -39.38
CA PRO A 266 -0.41 7.32 -39.24
C PRO A 266 -0.93 7.88 -40.57
N ILE A 267 -2.05 8.60 -40.51
CA ILE A 267 -2.55 9.39 -41.64
C ILE A 267 -1.68 10.66 -41.64
N PRO A 268 -0.89 10.91 -42.70
CA PRO A 268 -0.16 12.17 -42.81
C PRO A 268 -1.15 13.32 -42.81
N ARG A 269 -0.99 14.27 -41.88
CA ARG A 269 -1.67 15.57 -41.96
C ARG A 269 -0.76 16.51 -42.72
N ASP A 270 -1.32 17.26 -43.67
CA ASP A 270 -0.61 18.36 -44.30
C ASP A 270 -0.26 19.39 -43.23
N ILE A 271 1.04 19.54 -42.97
CA ILE A 271 1.56 20.61 -42.13
C ILE A 271 1.64 21.83 -43.04
N PRO A 272 0.90 22.92 -42.75
CA PRO A 272 1.09 24.14 -43.52
C PRO A 272 2.54 24.59 -43.34
N THR A 273 3.26 24.75 -44.46
CA THR A 273 4.59 25.35 -44.47
C THR A 273 4.45 26.77 -43.94
N GLY A 274 4.93 27.00 -42.72
CA GLY A 274 4.90 28.33 -42.11
C GLY A 274 5.74 29.30 -42.93
N GLU A 275 5.21 30.50 -43.18
CA GLU A 275 5.99 31.60 -43.73
C GLU A 275 7.01 32.08 -42.69
N ASP A 276 8.19 32.50 -43.17
CA ASP A 276 9.25 33.05 -42.33
C ASP A 276 8.75 34.31 -41.61
N ILE A 277 8.60 34.20 -40.28
CA ILE A 277 8.32 35.35 -39.42
C ILE A 277 9.60 36.17 -39.20
N SER A 278 9.56 37.44 -39.60
CA SER A 278 10.62 38.42 -39.35
C SER A 278 10.82 38.64 -37.84
N PRO A 279 12.05 38.92 -37.37
CA PRO A 279 12.35 39.18 -35.95
C PRO A 279 11.54 40.32 -35.33
N ALA A 280 10.96 41.21 -36.14
CA ALA A 280 10.12 42.31 -35.67
C ALA A 280 8.72 41.86 -35.22
N SER A 281 8.28 40.65 -35.59
CA SER A 281 6.97 40.08 -35.22
C SER A 281 6.99 39.32 -33.88
N LEU A 282 8.17 39.13 -33.29
CA LEU A 282 8.39 38.48 -31.99
C LEU A 282 8.66 39.52 -30.90
N SER A 283 7.79 40.52 -30.78
CA SER A 283 7.78 41.38 -29.60
C SER A 283 6.76 40.80 -28.62
N ILE A 284 7.25 40.07 -27.62
CA ILE A 284 6.48 39.79 -26.40
C ILE A 284 6.33 41.12 -25.66
N GLU A 285 5.24 41.86 -25.94
CA GLU A 285 4.70 42.74 -24.92
C GLU A 285 4.35 41.83 -23.73
N THR A 286 5.07 42.02 -22.63
CA THR A 286 4.86 41.28 -21.40
C THR A 286 3.42 41.47 -20.94
N GLU A 287 2.71 40.37 -20.67
CA GLU A 287 1.36 40.30 -20.08
C GLU A 287 1.22 40.97 -18.68
N HIS A 288 2.14 41.87 -18.30
CA HIS A 288 2.03 42.70 -17.09
C HIS A 288 1.04 43.87 -17.23
N ASP A 289 0.51 44.12 -18.43
CA ASP A 289 -0.40 45.25 -18.68
C ASP A 289 -1.91 44.90 -18.65
N HIS A 290 -2.31 43.66 -18.33
CA HIS A 290 -3.72 43.24 -18.38
C HIS A 290 -4.40 42.93 -17.04
N TYR A 291 -3.71 43.06 -15.90
CA TYR A 291 -4.36 42.98 -14.58
C TYR A 291 -3.80 44.05 -13.63
N PRO A 292 -4.55 45.14 -13.36
CA PRO A 292 -4.17 46.04 -12.28
C PRO A 292 -4.28 45.30 -10.95
N LEU A 293 -3.16 45.20 -10.24
CA LEU A 293 -3.09 44.80 -8.83
C LEU A 293 -4.03 45.70 -8.02
N SER A 294 -5.14 45.15 -7.53
CA SER A 294 -5.99 45.82 -6.55
C SER A 294 -5.27 45.80 -5.19
N THR A 295 -4.39 46.79 -5.00
CA THR A 295 -3.98 47.23 -3.67
C THR A 295 -5.13 48.03 -3.07
N ALA A 296 -5.92 47.40 -2.20
CA ALA A 296 -6.81 48.15 -1.31
C ALA A 296 -5.96 48.74 -0.17
N GLN A 297 -5.61 50.02 -0.29
CA GLN A 297 -5.31 50.88 0.85
C GLN A 297 -6.46 51.86 1.03
N SER A 298 -6.87 51.98 2.29
CA SER A 298 -7.83 52.92 2.84
C SER A 298 -7.36 54.36 2.66
N GLU A 299 -8.24 55.28 2.26
CA GLU A 299 -8.49 56.55 2.97
C GLU A 299 -9.58 57.38 2.28
N THR A 300 -10.69 57.51 3.02
CA THR A 300 -11.53 58.70 3.29
C THR A 300 -11.93 59.73 2.21
N LEU A 301 -13.19 60.14 2.41
CA LEU A 301 -13.81 61.47 2.23
C LEU A 301 -14.41 61.82 0.87
N GLY A 302 -15.70 62.14 0.90
CA GLY A 302 -16.32 63.06 -0.07
C GLY A 302 -17.70 62.65 -0.55
N ASP A 303 -18.70 62.82 0.33
CA ASP A 303 -20.03 63.38 0.07
C ASP A 303 -20.76 63.14 -1.26
N CYS A 304 -22.06 62.82 -1.09
CA CYS A 304 -23.20 63.33 -1.88
C CYS A 304 -23.30 62.82 -3.34
N VAL A 305 -24.43 62.36 -3.88
CA VAL A 305 -25.83 62.78 -3.74
C VAL A 305 -26.73 61.60 -4.15
N LYS A 306 -27.89 61.54 -3.48
CA LYS A 306 -29.16 60.90 -3.84
C LYS A 306 -29.40 60.76 -5.36
N ILE A 307 -30.23 59.79 -5.75
CA ILE A 307 -31.57 60.06 -6.33
C ILE A 307 -32.40 58.77 -6.21
N LEU A 308 -33.62 59.00 -5.73
CA LEU A 308 -34.82 58.17 -5.57
C LEU A 308 -34.89 56.82 -6.31
#